data_AF-A0A534Q432-F1
#
_entry.id   AF-A0A534Q432-F1
#
_cell.length_a   1.000
_cell.length_b   1.000
_cell.length_c   1.000
_cell.angle_alpha   90.00
_cell.angle_beta   90.00
_cell.angle_gamma   90.00
#
_symmetry.space_group_name_H-M   'P 1'
#
loop_
_entity.id
_entity.type
_entity.pdbx_description
1 polymer ?
#
loop_
_entity_poly.entity_id
_entity_poly.type
_entity_poly.pdbx_seq_one_letter_code
_entity_poly.pdbx_strand_id
1 'polypeptide(L)'
;MRITVIGLLLFACASSKPVPGAEAKTIRRSIIVFGHRVGYSTLTTAPDGTITNALDIHDNGRGPHADATLRLAPDGTIAQLDATGHTELNAPVDEHFSIKGRHAAWHSLEEKGEKDVEGPAFFVPNSATDADAFLLAALQRNGGTL
;
A
#
# COMPACT_ATOMS: atom_id res chain seq x y z
N MET A 1 65.54 -29.45 -21.05
CA MET A 1 64.61 -28.91 -22.06
C MET A 1 63.33 -28.51 -21.32
N ARG A 2 63.13 -27.22 -21.06
CA ARG A 2 62.00 -26.67 -20.27
C ARG A 2 61.00 -26.06 -21.26
N ILE A 3 59.78 -26.57 -21.29
CA ILE A 3 58.68 -26.02 -22.09
C ILE A 3 57.83 -25.16 -21.16
N THR A 4 57.91 -23.85 -21.32
CA THR A 4 57.03 -22.88 -20.67
C THR A 4 55.75 -22.78 -21.51
N VAL A 5 54.61 -23.22 -20.97
CA VAL A 5 53.30 -22.99 -21.59
C VAL A 5 52.70 -21.73 -20.97
N ILE A 6 52.56 -20.69 -21.78
CA ILE A 6 51.86 -19.45 -21.43
C ILE A 6 50.36 -19.70 -21.65
N GLY A 7 49.61 -19.82 -20.55
CA GLY A 7 48.15 -19.90 -20.57
C GLY A 7 47.54 -18.51 -20.75
N LEU A 8 46.89 -18.29 -21.89
CA LEU A 8 46.12 -17.07 -22.18
C LEU A 8 44.81 -17.09 -21.39
N LEU A 9 44.71 -16.30 -20.32
CA LEU A 9 43.47 -16.07 -19.58
C LEU A 9 42.56 -15.12 -20.35
N LEU A 10 41.53 -15.68 -20.99
CA LEU A 10 40.41 -14.93 -21.56
C LEU A 10 39.53 -14.40 -20.41
N PHE A 11 39.62 -13.10 -20.13
CA PHE A 11 38.64 -12.37 -19.32
C PHE A 11 37.33 -12.29 -20.11
N ALA A 12 36.39 -13.19 -19.82
CA ALA A 12 35.02 -13.07 -20.27
C ALA A 12 34.33 -11.98 -19.44
N CYS A 13 34.22 -10.77 -19.98
CA CYS A 13 33.30 -9.77 -19.46
C CYS A 13 31.87 -10.29 -19.61
N ALA A 14 31.34 -10.92 -18.56
CA ALA A 14 29.91 -11.20 -18.47
C ALA A 14 29.18 -9.86 -18.35
N SER A 15 28.68 -9.34 -19.47
CA SER A 15 27.72 -8.24 -19.48
C SER A 15 26.46 -8.70 -18.76
N SER A 16 26.35 -8.40 -17.48
CA SER A 16 25.10 -8.51 -16.74
C SER A 16 24.11 -7.54 -17.39
N LYS A 17 23.11 -8.07 -18.12
CA LYS A 17 21.99 -7.26 -18.57
C LYS A 17 21.39 -6.57 -17.33
N PRO A 18 21.18 -5.25 -17.34
CA PRO A 18 20.47 -4.59 -16.25
C PRO A 18 19.13 -5.30 -16.06
N VAL A 19 18.88 -5.82 -14.86
CA VAL A 19 17.55 -6.29 -14.51
C VAL A 19 16.66 -5.05 -14.58
N PRO A 20 15.62 -5.02 -15.42
CA PRO A 20 14.67 -3.92 -15.40
C PRO A 20 14.18 -3.76 -13.96
N GLY A 21 14.31 -2.54 -13.40
CA GLY A 21 13.72 -2.25 -12.11
C GLY A 21 12.24 -2.62 -12.15
N ALA A 22 11.71 -3.20 -11.07
CA ALA A 22 10.28 -3.48 -11.01
C ALA A 22 9.51 -2.21 -11.36
N GLU A 23 8.47 -2.30 -12.20
CA GLU A 23 7.65 -1.15 -12.58
C GLU A 23 6.55 -0.91 -11.54
N ALA A 24 6.11 0.33 -11.41
CA ALA A 24 4.97 0.66 -10.57
C ALA A 24 3.70 0.02 -11.16
N LYS A 25 2.87 -0.59 -10.30
CA LYS A 25 1.61 -1.20 -10.69
C LYS A 25 0.45 -0.31 -10.26
N THR A 26 -0.41 0.08 -11.19
CA THR A 26 -1.59 0.90 -10.91
C THR A 26 -2.88 0.12 -11.11
N ILE A 27 -3.82 0.27 -10.17
CA ILE A 27 -5.20 -0.22 -10.24
C ILE A 27 -6.11 1.00 -10.14
N ARG A 28 -7.08 1.11 -11.06
CA ARG A 28 -8.10 2.16 -11.02
C ARG A 28 -9.48 1.52 -10.92
N ARG A 29 -10.28 2.01 -9.99
CA ARG A 29 -11.67 1.60 -9.75
C ARG A 29 -12.59 2.80 -9.97
N SER A 30 -13.78 2.54 -10.50
CA SER A 30 -14.85 3.54 -10.58
C SER A 30 -15.87 3.25 -9.49
N ILE A 31 -16.35 4.30 -8.83
CA ILE A 31 -17.37 4.20 -7.79
C ILE A 31 -18.70 4.56 -8.42
N ILE A 32 -19.64 3.62 -8.40
CA ILE A 32 -20.93 3.72 -9.06
C ILE A 32 -22.03 3.73 -8.00
N VAL A 33 -22.85 4.77 -8.00
CA VAL A 33 -24.03 4.92 -7.14
C VAL A 33 -25.24 5.16 -8.03
N PHE A 34 -26.31 4.37 -7.84
CA PHE A 34 -27.51 4.37 -8.68
C PHE A 34 -27.24 4.32 -10.20
N GLY A 35 -26.21 3.59 -10.61
CA GLY A 35 -25.84 3.44 -12.03
C GLY A 35 -25.00 4.60 -12.61
N HIS A 36 -24.72 5.64 -11.82
CA HIS A 36 -23.89 6.77 -12.22
C HIS A 36 -22.50 6.68 -11.59
N ARG A 37 -21.46 7.03 -12.36
CA ARG A 37 -20.11 7.18 -11.80
C ARG A 37 -20.07 8.46 -10.97
N VAL A 38 -19.89 8.29 -9.66
CA VAL A 38 -19.75 9.39 -8.71
C VAL A 38 -18.30 9.59 -8.26
N GLY A 39 -17.42 8.62 -8.47
CA GLY A 39 -16.06 8.74 -7.97
C GLY A 39 -15.09 7.73 -8.53
N TYR A 40 -13.91 7.68 -7.93
CA TYR A 40 -12.86 6.73 -8.26
C TYR A 40 -11.98 6.40 -7.05
N SER A 41 -11.26 5.29 -7.17
CA SER A 41 -10.11 4.98 -6.36
C SER A 41 -8.94 4.64 -7.29
N THR A 42 -7.78 5.23 -7.07
CA THR A 42 -6.54 4.91 -7.79
C THR A 42 -5.49 4.46 -6.80
N LEU A 43 -5.01 3.24 -6.96
CA LEU A 43 -3.97 2.64 -6.12
C LEU A 43 -2.72 2.41 -6.97
N THR A 44 -1.57 2.91 -6.54
CA THR A 44 -0.29 2.66 -7.21
C THR A 44 0.69 2.03 -6.22
N THR A 45 1.17 0.83 -6.54
CA THR A 45 2.26 0.19 -5.81
C THR A 45 3.57 0.49 -6.52
N ALA A 46 4.44 1.24 -5.88
CA ALA A 46 5.78 1.56 -6.34
C ALA A 46 6.73 0.36 -6.19
N PRO A 47 7.87 0.35 -6.91
CA PRO A 47 8.83 -0.76 -6.90
C PRO A 47 9.44 -1.05 -5.53
N ASP A 48 9.52 -0.02 -4.68
CA ASP A 48 10.02 -0.12 -3.31
C ASP A 48 8.95 -0.62 -2.32
N GLY A 49 7.75 -0.95 -2.81
CA GLY A 49 6.60 -1.37 -2.01
C GLY A 49 5.78 -0.23 -1.41
N THR A 50 6.03 1.03 -1.76
CA THR A 50 5.18 2.15 -1.32
C THR A 50 3.85 2.01 -2.02
N ILE A 51 2.75 2.16 -1.31
CA ILE A 51 1.44 2.18 -1.94
C ILE A 51 0.85 3.57 -1.76
N THR A 52 0.45 4.22 -2.86
CA THR A 52 -0.39 5.42 -2.78
C THR A 52 -1.81 5.06 -3.15
N ASN A 53 -2.79 5.66 -2.48
CA ASN A 53 -4.19 5.52 -2.80
C ASN A 53 -4.87 6.90 -2.81
N ALA A 54 -5.42 7.30 -3.96
CA ALA A 54 -6.26 8.48 -4.08
C ALA A 54 -7.72 8.03 -4.25
N LEU A 55 -8.56 8.37 -3.28
CA LEU A 55 -10.02 8.20 -3.34
C LEU A 55 -10.66 9.58 -3.47
N ASP A 56 -11.58 9.70 -4.42
CA ASP A 56 -12.41 10.89 -4.59
C ASP A 56 -13.82 10.44 -4.94
N ILE A 57 -14.78 10.82 -4.12
CA ILE A 57 -16.20 10.61 -4.35
C ILE A 57 -16.86 11.98 -4.49
N HIS A 58 -17.72 12.11 -5.49
CA HIS A 58 -18.50 13.28 -5.75
C HIS A 58 -19.94 12.90 -6.12
N ASP A 59 -20.82 12.94 -5.13
CA ASP A 59 -22.26 12.73 -5.29
C ASP A 59 -23.01 14.02 -4.93
N ASN A 60 -23.73 14.59 -5.91
CA ASN A 60 -24.54 15.79 -5.74
C ASN A 60 -23.79 17.00 -5.13
N GLY A 61 -22.54 17.24 -5.54
CA GLY A 61 -21.76 18.38 -5.06
C GLY A 61 -20.96 18.11 -3.79
N ARG A 62 -21.02 16.91 -3.22
CA ARG A 62 -20.35 16.54 -1.95
C ARG A 62 -19.63 15.20 -2.08
N GLY A 63 -18.76 14.92 -1.12
CA GLY A 63 -18.12 13.62 -1.01
C GLY A 63 -16.78 13.68 -0.30
N PRO A 64 -16.32 12.53 0.22
CA PRO A 64 -14.98 12.44 0.78
C PRO A 64 -13.91 12.45 -0.32
N HIS A 65 -12.78 13.07 0.00
CA HIS A 65 -11.52 12.91 -0.71
C HIS A 65 -10.45 12.47 0.29
N ALA A 66 -9.63 11.50 -0.08
CA ALA A 66 -8.48 11.08 0.71
C ALA A 66 -7.31 10.67 -0.19
N ASP A 67 -6.14 11.21 0.10
CA ASP A 67 -4.86 10.73 -0.42
C ASP A 67 -4.13 10.02 0.72
N ALA A 68 -3.86 8.73 0.55
CA ALA A 68 -3.16 7.89 1.51
C ALA A 68 -1.84 7.36 0.95
N THR A 69 -0.83 7.25 1.82
CA THR A 69 0.40 6.50 1.59
C THR A 69 0.44 5.34 2.59
N LEU A 70 0.70 4.13 2.10
CA LEU A 70 0.68 2.91 2.88
C LEU A 70 1.94 2.07 2.68
N ARG A 71 2.26 1.27 3.70
CA ARG A 71 3.19 0.13 3.64
C ARG A 71 2.49 -1.10 4.18
N LEU A 72 2.76 -2.25 3.57
CA LEU A 72 2.25 -3.54 4.05
C LEU A 72 3.29 -4.27 4.90
N ALA A 73 2.82 -4.99 5.91
CA ALA A 73 3.59 -5.95 6.68
C ALA A 73 3.82 -7.24 5.88
N PRO A 74 4.75 -8.12 6.29
CA PRO A 74 5.01 -9.40 5.60
C PRO A 74 3.78 -10.30 5.46
N ASP A 75 2.83 -10.22 6.39
CA ASP A 75 1.57 -10.95 6.39
C ASP A 75 0.50 -10.30 5.48
N GLY A 76 0.83 -9.20 4.80
CA GLY A 76 -0.07 -8.47 3.91
C GLY A 76 -0.99 -7.45 4.58
N THR A 77 -0.98 -7.34 5.91
CA THR A 77 -1.74 -6.32 6.64
C THR A 77 -1.10 -4.93 6.47
N ILE A 78 -1.82 -3.87 6.81
CA ILE A 78 -1.26 -2.50 6.81
C ILE A 78 -0.25 -2.40 7.95
N ALA A 79 0.99 -1.99 7.65
CA ALA A 79 2.04 -1.72 8.62
C ALA A 79 2.14 -0.23 8.97
N GLN A 80 1.84 0.63 8.00
CA GLN A 80 1.81 2.08 8.13
C GLN A 80 0.76 2.65 7.19
N LEU A 81 0.06 3.69 7.63
CA LEU A 81 -0.80 4.53 6.82
C LEU A 81 -0.64 5.99 7.25
N ASP A 82 -0.55 6.88 6.28
CA ASP A 82 -0.65 8.33 6.44
C ASP A 82 -1.66 8.81 5.40
N ALA A 83 -2.78 9.40 5.83
CA ALA A 83 -3.84 9.85 4.97
C ALA A 83 -4.26 11.29 5.28
N THR A 84 -4.47 12.09 4.24
CA THR A 84 -4.96 13.46 4.35
C THR A 84 -6.09 13.71 3.37
N GLY A 85 -6.95 14.69 3.66
CA GLY A 85 -8.08 15.04 2.78
C GLY A 85 -9.24 15.66 3.53
N HIS A 86 -10.46 15.28 3.16
CA HIS A 86 -11.68 15.71 3.85
C HIS A 86 -12.79 14.66 3.78
N THR A 87 -13.64 14.66 4.79
CA THR A 87 -14.86 13.84 4.85
C THR A 87 -15.97 14.40 3.95
N GLU A 88 -17.08 13.66 3.84
CA GLU A 88 -18.33 14.10 3.19
C GLU A 88 -18.79 15.49 3.67
N LEU A 89 -18.61 15.78 4.97
CA LEU A 89 -19.05 17.02 5.59
C LEU A 89 -17.92 18.07 5.68
N ASN A 90 -16.87 17.93 4.88
CA ASN A 90 -15.71 18.82 4.81
C ASN A 90 -14.89 18.94 6.11
N ALA A 91 -15.07 18.03 7.07
CA ALA A 91 -14.12 17.93 8.17
C ALA A 91 -12.77 17.42 7.62
N PRO A 92 -11.62 17.98 8.03
CA PRO A 92 -10.32 17.54 7.56
C PRO A 92 -10.06 16.09 7.94
N VAL A 93 -9.42 15.34 7.05
CA VAL A 93 -8.82 14.03 7.34
C VAL A 93 -7.34 14.26 7.58
N ASP A 94 -6.85 13.78 8.72
CA ASP A 94 -5.44 13.73 9.11
C ASP A 94 -5.26 12.46 9.94
N GLU A 95 -5.08 11.33 9.26
CA GLU A 95 -5.06 9.99 9.87
C GLU A 95 -3.69 9.35 9.71
N HIS A 96 -3.17 8.84 10.83
CA HIS A 96 -1.91 8.14 10.92
C HIS A 96 -2.09 6.81 11.64
N PHE A 97 -1.44 5.78 11.11
CA PHE A 97 -1.33 4.48 11.75
C PHE A 97 0.07 3.92 11.55
N SER A 98 0.59 3.25 12.58
CA SER A 98 1.76 2.39 12.44
C SER A 98 1.70 1.21 13.39
N ILE A 99 2.27 0.08 12.96
CA ILE A 99 2.56 -1.06 13.84
C ILE A 99 4.03 -1.45 13.72
N LYS A 100 4.74 -1.48 14.86
CA LYS A 100 6.14 -1.88 14.96
C LYS A 100 6.26 -3.08 15.88
N GLY A 101 6.63 -4.22 15.32
CA GLY A 101 6.54 -5.49 16.04
C GLY A 101 5.08 -5.79 16.38
N ARG A 102 4.73 -5.68 17.66
CA ARG A 102 3.35 -5.89 18.14
C ARG A 102 2.69 -4.63 18.67
N HIS A 103 3.41 -3.52 18.72
CA HIS A 103 2.89 -2.26 19.23
C HIS A 103 2.28 -1.45 18.09
N ALA A 104 0.96 -1.31 18.11
CA ALA A 104 0.18 -0.52 17.17
C ALA A 104 -0.16 0.84 17.79
N ALA A 105 -0.07 1.91 17.00
CA ALA A 105 -0.47 3.25 17.41
C ALA A 105 -1.22 3.94 16.25
N TRP A 106 -2.27 4.68 16.59
CA TRP A 106 -3.08 5.43 15.63
C TRP A 106 -3.46 6.80 16.18
N HIS A 107 -3.68 7.73 15.26
CA HIS A 107 -4.13 9.08 15.55
C HIS A 107 -4.92 9.61 14.36
N SER A 108 -6.08 10.20 14.63
CA SER A 108 -6.82 11.06 13.74
C SER A 108 -7.41 12.24 14.52
N LEU A 109 -8.19 13.08 13.85
CA LEU A 109 -8.94 14.13 14.54
C LEU A 109 -10.11 13.59 15.38
N GLU A 110 -10.60 12.39 15.04
CA GLU A 110 -11.69 11.72 15.73
C GLU A 110 -11.22 10.91 16.94
N GLU A 111 -10.06 10.26 16.84
CA GLU A 111 -9.56 9.38 17.89
C GLU A 111 -8.04 9.25 17.93
N LYS A 112 -7.51 8.72 19.03
CA LYS A 112 -6.12 8.30 19.13
C LYS A 112 -6.00 7.15 20.10
N GLY A 113 -5.02 6.30 19.89
CA GLY A 113 -4.76 5.20 20.77
C GLY A 113 -3.51 4.43 20.42
N GLU A 114 -3.16 3.51 21.32
CA GLU A 114 -2.09 2.56 21.14
C GLU A 114 -2.49 1.24 21.80
N LYS A 115 -1.95 0.13 21.28
CA LYS A 115 -2.22 -1.20 21.79
C LYS A 115 -1.12 -2.18 21.41
N ASP A 116 -0.69 -2.99 22.37
CA ASP A 116 0.05 -4.21 22.07
C ASP A 116 -0.94 -5.28 21.57
N VAL A 117 -0.79 -5.64 20.31
CA VAL A 117 -1.65 -6.60 19.62
C VAL A 117 -1.27 -8.02 20.02
N GLU A 118 -2.26 -8.82 20.40
CA GLU A 118 -2.11 -10.26 20.62
C GLU A 118 -2.80 -11.08 19.53
N GLY A 119 -2.00 -11.83 18.77
CA GLY A 119 -2.48 -12.60 17.62
C GLY A 119 -2.65 -11.77 16.35
N PRO A 120 -3.29 -12.34 15.31
CA PRO A 120 -3.56 -11.65 14.06
C PRO A 120 -4.52 -10.46 14.27
N ALA A 121 -4.22 -9.32 13.68
CA ALA A 121 -5.09 -8.15 13.68
C ALA A 121 -4.95 -7.36 12.37
N PHE A 122 -5.93 -6.51 12.08
CA PHE A 122 -5.92 -5.62 10.94
C PHE A 122 -6.44 -4.26 11.38
N PHE A 123 -5.74 -3.18 10.98
CA PHE A 123 -6.19 -1.82 11.22
C PHE A 123 -7.17 -1.41 10.12
N VAL A 124 -8.36 -0.94 10.50
CA VAL A 124 -9.37 -0.42 9.58
C VAL A 124 -9.27 1.11 9.61
N PRO A 125 -8.76 1.75 8.54
CA PRO A 125 -8.67 3.20 8.46
C PRO A 125 -10.06 3.83 8.42
N ASN A 126 -10.19 5.00 9.04
CA ASN A 126 -11.38 5.84 8.94
C ASN A 126 -11.36 6.67 7.63
N SER A 127 -10.16 6.97 7.12
CA SER A 127 -9.99 7.52 5.77
C SER A 127 -10.62 6.56 4.77
N ALA A 128 -11.48 7.11 3.90
CA ALA A 128 -12.16 6.36 2.85
C ALA A 128 -11.09 5.88 1.84
N THR A 129 -10.49 4.73 2.11
CA THR A 129 -9.41 4.11 1.36
C THR A 129 -9.82 2.68 1.01
N ASP A 130 -9.13 2.04 0.06
CA ASP A 130 -9.41 0.65 -0.37
C ASP A 130 -8.96 -0.40 0.69
N ALA A 131 -9.19 -0.15 1.98
CA ALA A 131 -8.74 -0.96 3.11
C ALA A 131 -9.27 -2.40 3.08
N ASP A 132 -10.51 -2.58 2.62
CA ASP A 132 -11.17 -3.87 2.46
C ASP A 132 -10.42 -4.79 1.48
N ALA A 133 -9.91 -4.24 0.37
CA ALA A 133 -9.10 -4.99 -0.59
C ALA A 133 -7.79 -5.51 0.03
N PHE A 134 -7.16 -4.73 0.92
CA PHE A 134 -5.97 -5.15 1.65
C PHE A 134 -6.30 -6.23 2.70
N LEU A 135 -7.41 -6.07 3.43
CA LEU A 135 -7.88 -7.08 4.38
C LEU A 135 -8.11 -8.43 3.70
N LEU A 136 -8.84 -8.43 2.58
CA LEU A 136 -9.11 -9.64 1.80
C LEU A 136 -7.82 -10.29 1.30
N ALA A 137 -6.88 -9.50 0.77
CA ALA A 137 -5.59 -10.00 0.32
C ALA A 137 -4.75 -10.59 1.46
N ALA A 138 -4.77 -9.95 2.65
CA ALA A 138 -4.10 -10.46 3.84
C ALA A 138 -4.73 -11.77 4.33
N LEU A 139 -6.07 -11.86 4.39
CA LEU A 139 -6.77 -13.09 4.78
C LEU A 139 -6.40 -14.26 3.85
N GLN A 140 -6.48 -14.07 2.54
CA GLN A 140 -6.12 -15.10 1.56
C GLN A 140 -4.65 -15.53 1.70
N ARG A 141 -3.73 -14.59 1.92
CA ARG A 141 -2.30 -14.87 2.15
C ARG A 141 -2.08 -15.72 3.39
N ASN A 142 -2.89 -15.56 4.43
CA ASN A 142 -2.76 -16.26 5.70
C ASN A 142 -3.70 -17.49 5.81
N GLY A 143 -4.17 -18.01 4.67
CA GLY A 143 -4.95 -19.26 4.61
C GLY A 143 -6.44 -19.11 4.90
N GLY A 144 -6.95 -17.88 4.97
CA GLY A 144 -8.39 -17.60 5.04
C GLY A 144 -9.12 -17.93 3.73
N THR A 145 -10.39 -18.28 3.84
CA THR A 145 -11.29 -18.56 2.70
C THR A 145 -12.40 -17.52 2.63
N LEU A 146 -12.94 -17.29 1.43
CA LEU A 146 -14.11 -16.43 1.19
C LEU A 146 -15.40 -17.24 1.10
#